data_AF-A0A940L316-F1
#
_entry.id   AF-A0A940L316-F1
#
_cell.length_a   1.000
_cell.length_b   1.000
_cell.length_c   1.000
_cell.angle_alpha   90.00
_cell.angle_beta   90.00
_cell.angle_gamma   90.00
#
_symmetry.space_group_name_H-M   'P 1'
#
loop_
_entity.id
_entity.type
_entity.pdbx_description
1 polymer ?
#
loop_
_entity_poly.entity_id
_entity_poly.type
_entity_poly.pdbx_seq_one_letter_code
_entity_poly.pdbx_strand_id
1 'polypeptide(L)'
;MKSLLLFFILTLIHAVSAATPVYKVTCEKPEECPEAITGVASDGKSVCTGVLLQDDLVATNLHCLPEDLRQEDVSCKGRLSFYFPQSRSLPAENFECDRVRWVSPPLKDTALTPDYAFLKLEKKTGRVPLPINTRGFSDSEKITIYKIDPREDGTGLLKKISCTAIQNSLANPFFVSVKSPVISLVPCPIIRGNSGSPMLSEEMEVKGLVNSVGTAADVSLKKAPFYQVGFGSNFACLNIPLLATAPAPLAECGKSVVQDSIRRASADLISKITDPLMKSYNKDVNVELAKIHEQTRSIVLWDVDQKQHPFDGMQSTVSEVSFKPTCINIKKAALLGKQGSLQPKQINYDLSYLEWSLELHLDDSGRPRGELISKKVSSSLTFSPSSLASGAAKIAFTVSGNNVLLPFCEDVVKPK
;
A
#
# COMPACT_ATOMS: atom_id res chain seq x y z
N MET A 1 54.96 73.84 -6.10
CA MET A 1 54.68 72.53 -5.48
C MET A 1 53.25 72.55 -4.98
N LYS A 2 52.36 71.78 -5.61
CA LYS A 2 50.93 71.69 -5.29
C LYS A 2 50.74 70.51 -4.33
N SER A 3 50.24 70.77 -3.12
CA SER A 3 49.91 69.73 -2.14
C SER A 3 48.46 69.31 -2.33
N LEU A 4 48.26 68.06 -2.74
CA LEU A 4 46.96 67.46 -3.04
C LEU A 4 46.48 66.72 -1.79
N LEU A 5 45.47 67.29 -1.11
CA LEU A 5 44.83 66.69 0.06
C LEU A 5 43.86 65.60 -0.43
N LEU A 6 44.23 64.33 -0.29
CA LEU A 6 43.37 63.19 -0.62
C LEU A 6 42.43 62.90 0.58
N PHE A 7 41.15 63.25 0.44
CA PHE A 7 40.09 62.83 1.36
C PHE A 7 39.73 61.36 1.09
N PHE A 8 40.17 60.45 1.96
CA PHE A 8 39.68 59.07 2.01
C PHE A 8 38.33 59.06 2.76
N ILE A 9 37.22 59.05 2.01
CA ILE A 9 35.89 58.77 2.55
C ILE A 9 35.80 57.25 2.74
N LEU A 10 36.00 56.80 3.98
CA LEU A 10 35.79 55.43 4.42
C LEU A 10 34.28 55.19 4.61
N THR A 11 33.57 54.78 3.57
CA THR A 11 32.16 54.39 3.66
C THR A 11 32.05 53.05 4.41
N LEU A 12 31.78 53.11 5.72
CA LEU A 12 31.37 51.96 6.52
C LEU A 12 30.02 51.45 6.01
N ILE A 13 30.05 50.47 5.11
CA ILE A 13 28.87 49.68 4.75
C ILE A 13 28.58 48.77 5.95
N HIS A 14 27.76 49.24 6.89
CA HIS A 14 27.14 48.37 7.87
C HIS A 14 26.17 47.47 7.12
N ALA A 15 26.59 46.24 6.84
CA ALA A 15 25.68 45.19 6.42
C ALA A 15 24.71 44.94 7.57
N VAL A 16 23.55 45.62 7.52
CA VAL A 16 22.41 45.29 8.37
C VAL A 16 21.94 43.92 7.90
N SER A 17 22.45 42.87 8.55
CA SER A 17 21.96 41.52 8.36
C SER A 17 20.50 41.52 8.80
N ALA A 18 19.58 41.53 7.84
CA ALA A 18 18.16 41.43 8.13
C ALA A 18 17.94 40.14 8.88
N ALA A 19 17.53 40.24 10.15
CA ALA A 19 17.23 39.09 10.99
C ALA A 19 16.24 38.20 10.23
N THR A 20 16.63 36.96 9.95
CA THR A 20 15.77 36.01 9.24
C THR A 20 14.50 35.82 10.08
N PRO A 21 13.30 35.97 9.50
CA PRO A 21 12.06 35.85 10.26
C PRO A 21 12.02 34.48 10.95
N VAL A 22 11.78 34.50 12.27
CA VAL A 22 11.75 33.31 13.11
C VAL A 22 10.45 32.55 12.81
N TYR A 23 10.57 31.30 12.34
CA TYR A 23 9.42 30.42 12.15
C TYR A 23 8.65 30.25 13.47
N LYS A 24 7.32 30.20 13.41
CA LYS A 24 6.48 30.11 14.62
C LYS A 24 5.52 28.94 14.51
N VAL A 25 5.46 28.12 15.56
CA VAL A 25 4.45 27.07 15.73
C VAL A 25 3.41 27.53 16.75
N THR A 26 2.14 27.33 16.43
CA THR A 26 1.01 27.58 17.33
C THR A 26 0.16 26.33 17.43
N CYS A 27 -0.47 26.11 18.59
CA CYS A 27 -1.37 24.99 18.79
C CYS A 27 -2.81 25.36 18.38
N GLU A 28 -3.52 24.45 17.70
CA GLU A 28 -4.93 24.62 17.36
C GLU A 28 -5.80 24.81 18.61
N LYS A 29 -5.43 24.10 19.67
CA LYS A 29 -6.02 24.18 21.00
C LYS A 29 -4.93 24.40 22.04
N PRO A 30 -4.74 25.64 22.55
CA PRO A 30 -3.67 25.96 23.49
C PRO A 30 -3.66 25.09 24.75
N GLU A 31 -4.82 24.64 25.22
CA GLU A 31 -5.01 23.81 26.41
C GLU A 31 -4.63 22.32 26.21
N GLU A 32 -4.63 21.84 24.96
CA GLU A 32 -4.24 20.47 24.59
C GLU A 32 -2.83 20.42 23.98
N CYS A 33 -2.06 21.50 24.09
CA CYS A 33 -0.77 21.69 23.42
C CYS A 33 0.34 20.88 24.11
N PRO A 34 0.83 19.78 23.49
CA PRO A 34 1.84 18.92 24.10
C PRO A 34 3.20 19.61 24.15
N GLU A 35 3.88 19.54 25.30
CA GLU A 35 5.18 20.20 25.52
C GLU A 35 6.30 19.63 24.64
N ALA A 36 6.23 18.34 24.33
CA ALA A 36 7.27 17.59 23.65
C ALA A 36 7.26 17.74 22.12
N ILE A 37 6.26 18.37 21.52
CA ILE A 37 6.16 18.46 20.06
C ILE A 37 6.78 19.76 19.57
N THR A 38 7.55 19.67 18.49
CA THR A 38 8.32 20.80 17.96
C THR A 38 8.26 20.87 16.44
N GLY A 39 8.35 22.07 15.89
CA GLY A 39 8.65 22.25 14.48
C GLY A 39 10.15 22.09 14.24
N VAL A 40 10.55 21.35 13.22
CA VAL A 40 11.95 21.21 12.80
C VAL A 40 12.10 21.95 11.49
N ALA A 41 12.88 23.04 11.47
CA ALA A 41 13.13 23.77 10.24
C ALA A 41 14.58 23.65 9.77
N SER A 42 14.74 23.43 8.47
CA SER A 42 16.00 23.60 7.75
C SER A 42 15.93 24.88 6.92
N ASP A 43 16.99 25.70 7.01
CA ASP A 43 17.18 26.90 6.20
C ASP A 43 15.99 27.90 6.25
N GLY A 44 15.22 27.87 7.36
CA GLY A 44 14.09 28.75 7.64
C GLY A 44 12.84 28.56 6.74
N LYS A 45 12.80 27.52 5.89
CA LYS A 45 11.73 27.36 4.88
C LYS A 45 11.04 26.00 4.87
N SER A 46 11.77 24.92 5.08
CA SER A 46 11.18 23.58 5.12
C SER A 46 10.89 23.21 6.56
N VAL A 47 9.63 22.92 6.88
CA VAL A 47 9.23 22.54 8.23
C VAL A 47 8.68 21.14 8.27
N CYS A 48 9.32 20.32 9.10
CA CYS A 48 8.83 19.03 9.57
C CYS A 48 8.32 19.15 11.01
N THR A 49 7.73 18.06 11.50
CA THR A 49 7.40 17.87 12.91
C THR A 49 8.53 17.06 13.58
N GLY A 50 8.73 17.27 14.87
CA GLY A 50 9.61 16.46 15.70
C GLY A 50 9.03 16.24 17.09
N VAL A 51 9.61 15.31 17.83
CA VAL A 51 9.21 14.95 19.19
C VAL A 51 10.42 14.87 20.12
N LEU A 52 10.30 15.48 21.29
CA LEU A 52 11.28 15.42 22.37
C LEU A 52 11.18 14.08 23.10
N LEU A 53 12.28 13.33 23.15
CA LEU A 53 12.39 12.00 23.75
C LEU A 53 13.27 11.97 25.00
N GLN A 54 14.15 12.96 25.15
CA GLN A 54 14.92 13.28 26.35
C GLN A 54 15.08 14.80 26.43
N ASP A 55 15.54 15.35 27.56
CA ASP A 55 15.68 16.81 27.78
C ASP A 55 16.48 17.54 26.68
N ASP A 56 17.34 16.85 25.93
CA ASP A 56 18.12 17.41 24.81
C ASP A 56 18.06 16.55 23.54
N LEU A 57 17.09 15.64 23.40
CA LEU A 57 17.03 14.73 22.25
C LEU A 57 15.67 14.81 21.55
N VAL A 58 15.67 15.19 20.27
CA VAL A 58 14.49 15.25 19.41
C VAL A 58 14.58 14.17 18.33
N ALA A 59 13.49 13.46 18.08
CA ALA A 59 13.35 12.59 16.92
C ALA A 59 12.51 13.26 15.81
N THR A 60 12.90 13.03 14.56
CA THR A 60 12.17 13.42 13.34
C THR A 60 12.52 12.43 12.22
N ASN A 61 12.14 12.67 10.97
CA ASN A 61 12.58 11.84 9.84
C ASN A 61 13.95 12.28 9.30
N LEU A 62 14.71 11.34 8.74
CA LEU A 62 15.97 11.58 8.05
C LEU A 62 15.78 12.47 6.82
N HIS A 63 14.69 12.32 6.06
CA HIS A 63 14.45 13.15 4.88
C HIS A 63 14.21 14.64 5.21
N CYS A 64 13.91 14.97 6.47
CA CYS A 64 13.77 16.34 6.94
C CYS A 64 15.12 17.06 7.07
N LEU A 65 16.23 16.31 7.08
CA LEU A 65 17.57 16.87 7.16
C LEU A 65 18.10 17.19 5.75
N PRO A 66 18.90 18.27 5.61
CA PRO A 66 19.79 18.46 4.48
C PRO A 66 20.62 17.21 4.19
N GLU A 67 20.88 16.92 2.92
CA GLU A 67 21.56 15.70 2.49
C GLU A 67 22.94 15.53 3.14
N ASP A 68 23.69 16.62 3.33
CA ASP A 68 25.00 16.63 3.99
C ASP A 68 24.95 16.28 5.49
N LEU A 69 23.77 16.38 6.11
CA LEU A 69 23.53 16.05 7.51
C LEU A 69 22.94 14.65 7.73
N ARG A 70 22.69 13.86 6.67
CA ARG A 70 22.03 12.53 6.76
C ARG A 70 22.99 11.41 7.18
N GLN A 71 23.78 11.65 8.21
CA GLN A 71 24.79 10.75 8.73
C GLN A 71 24.99 10.99 10.23
N GLU A 72 25.50 9.98 10.93
CA GLU A 72 25.69 10.06 12.37
C GLU A 72 26.87 10.98 12.74
N ASP A 73 26.80 11.53 13.95
CA ASP A 73 27.81 12.33 14.63
C ASP A 73 28.28 13.62 13.92
N VAL A 74 27.53 14.13 12.93
CA VAL A 74 27.79 15.42 12.29
C VAL A 74 27.13 16.58 13.02
N SER A 75 27.83 17.72 13.05
CA SER A 75 27.30 18.98 13.58
C SER A 75 26.18 19.51 12.69
N CYS A 76 25.08 19.94 13.30
CA CYS A 76 23.93 20.57 12.64
C CYS A 76 23.71 22.01 13.12
N LYS A 77 24.69 22.58 13.84
CA LYS A 77 24.63 23.93 14.41
C LYS A 77 24.44 25.00 13.35
N GLY A 78 23.51 25.92 13.60
CA GLY A 78 23.12 26.97 12.66
C GLY A 78 22.44 26.49 11.36
N ARG A 79 22.20 25.18 11.20
CA ARG A 79 21.55 24.59 10.01
C ARG A 79 20.14 24.10 10.31
N LEU A 80 19.89 23.65 11.53
CA LEU A 80 18.60 23.15 11.99
C LEU A 80 18.17 23.88 13.26
N SER A 81 16.88 24.24 13.30
CA SER A 81 16.25 24.90 14.44
C SER A 81 14.98 24.17 14.85
N PHE A 82 14.73 24.16 16.15
CA PHE A 82 13.55 23.56 16.78
C PHE A 82 12.67 24.65 17.35
N TYR A 83 11.36 24.59 17.06
CA TYR A 83 10.37 25.60 17.43
C TYR A 83 9.27 24.95 18.27
N PHE A 84 9.43 25.02 19.59
CA PHE A 84 8.42 24.51 20.49
C PHE A 84 7.32 25.56 20.72
N PRO A 85 6.04 25.21 20.50
CA PRO A 85 4.95 26.13 20.75
C PRO A 85 4.81 26.43 22.25
N GLN A 86 4.14 27.54 22.55
CA GLN A 86 3.67 27.81 23.91
C GLN A 86 2.69 26.72 24.33
N SER A 87 2.95 26.09 25.48
CA SER A 87 2.02 25.14 26.12
C SER A 87 1.27 25.84 27.25
N ARG A 88 0.46 25.07 28.00
CA ARG A 88 -0.23 25.56 29.20
C ARG A 88 0.73 26.03 30.30
N SER A 89 1.89 25.38 30.41
CA SER A 89 2.85 25.49 31.51
C SER A 89 4.10 26.28 31.12
N LEU A 90 4.46 26.31 29.84
CA LEU A 90 5.74 26.83 29.37
C LEU A 90 5.56 27.79 28.18
N PRO A 91 6.34 28.89 28.12
CA PRO A 91 6.35 29.78 26.97
C PRO A 91 6.87 29.08 25.73
N ALA A 92 6.65 29.67 24.55
CA ALA A 92 7.29 29.20 23.32
C ALA A 92 8.83 29.30 23.45
N GLU A 93 9.54 28.31 22.94
CA GLU A 93 11.01 28.22 23.03
C GLU A 93 11.60 27.77 21.70
N ASN A 94 12.80 28.27 21.39
CA ASN A 94 13.55 27.86 20.21
C ASN A 94 14.93 27.37 20.62
N PHE A 95 15.40 26.32 19.94
CA PHE A 95 16.71 25.72 20.16
C PHE A 95 17.42 25.51 18.82
N GLU A 96 18.73 25.69 18.79
CA GLU A 96 19.55 25.18 17.69
C GLU A 96 19.89 23.70 17.89
N CYS A 97 20.25 23.06 16.79
CA CYS A 97 20.78 21.70 16.77
C CYS A 97 22.28 21.68 17.13
N ASP A 98 22.71 20.79 18.02
CA ASP A 98 24.12 20.50 18.29
C ASP A 98 24.65 19.51 17.25
N ARG A 99 24.05 18.32 17.23
CA ARG A 99 24.56 17.16 16.47
C ARG A 99 23.47 16.19 16.05
N VAL A 100 23.65 15.56 14.89
CA VAL A 100 22.89 14.36 14.49
C VAL A 100 23.46 13.15 15.22
N ARG A 101 22.65 12.47 16.05
CA ARG A 101 23.12 11.37 16.91
C ARG A 101 22.98 10.01 16.25
N TRP A 102 21.79 9.73 15.71
CA TRP A 102 21.46 8.45 15.08
C TRP A 102 20.56 8.69 13.88
N VAL A 103 20.73 7.89 12.84
CA VAL A 103 19.89 7.95 11.64
C VAL A 103 19.45 6.56 11.22
N SER A 104 18.35 6.47 10.48
CA SER A 104 17.98 5.25 9.78
C SER A 104 18.99 4.92 8.67
N PRO A 105 18.98 3.69 8.14
CA PRO A 105 19.66 3.39 6.89
C PRO A 105 19.28 4.38 5.77
N PRO A 106 20.13 4.53 4.74
CA PRO A 106 19.85 5.43 3.62
C PRO A 106 18.47 5.18 3.01
N LEU A 107 17.78 6.28 2.71
CA LEU A 107 16.45 6.25 2.10
C LEU A 107 16.55 5.61 0.72
N LYS A 108 15.57 4.78 0.38
CA LYS A 108 15.38 4.23 -0.96
C LYS A 108 14.23 4.96 -1.64
N ASP A 109 14.04 4.71 -2.93
CA ASP A 109 12.96 5.28 -3.76
C ASP A 109 11.56 4.71 -3.41
N THR A 110 11.30 4.40 -2.14
CA THR A 110 10.03 3.88 -1.65
C THR A 110 9.70 4.40 -0.26
N ALA A 111 8.41 4.71 -0.05
CA ALA A 111 7.81 5.07 1.23
C ALA A 111 7.95 3.98 2.32
N LEU A 112 8.29 2.74 1.91
CA LEU A 112 8.43 1.57 2.78
C LEU A 112 9.84 1.38 3.36
N THR A 113 10.61 2.47 3.45
CA THR A 113 11.91 2.48 4.12
C THR A 113 11.75 3.15 5.48
N PRO A 114 12.28 2.55 6.57
CA PRO A 114 12.40 3.24 7.84
C PRO A 114 13.16 4.55 7.68
N ASP A 115 12.61 5.58 8.26
CA ASP A 115 13.03 6.96 8.06
C ASP A 115 12.96 7.69 9.40
N TYR A 116 14.12 7.85 10.03
CA TYR A 116 14.23 8.51 11.33
C TYR A 116 15.60 9.17 11.48
N ALA A 117 15.64 10.24 12.25
CA ALA A 117 16.83 10.91 12.72
C ALA A 117 16.62 11.36 14.15
N PHE A 118 17.65 11.20 14.98
CA PHE A 118 17.69 11.64 16.36
C PHE A 118 18.71 12.76 16.47
N LEU A 119 18.27 13.91 16.93
CA LEU A 119 18.99 15.17 16.90
C LEU A 119 19.18 15.64 18.33
N LYS A 120 20.42 15.98 18.67
CA LYS A 120 20.73 16.57 19.97
C LYS A 120 20.56 18.09 19.90
N LEU A 121 19.85 18.65 20.87
CA LEU A 121 19.71 20.10 21.06
C LEU A 121 21.01 20.71 21.59
N GLU A 122 21.27 21.98 21.27
CA GLU A 122 22.42 22.72 21.80
C GLU A 122 22.46 22.80 23.35
N LYS A 123 21.30 22.70 23.98
CA LYS A 123 21.11 22.72 25.43
C LYS A 123 19.84 21.96 25.81
N LYS A 124 19.77 21.52 27.07
CA LYS A 124 18.58 20.88 27.63
C LYS A 124 17.41 21.87 27.71
N THR A 125 16.19 21.40 27.45
CA THR A 125 14.94 22.10 27.71
C THR A 125 14.35 21.67 29.06
N GLY A 126 13.48 22.51 29.64
CA GLY A 126 12.67 22.16 30.80
C GLY A 126 11.35 21.44 30.46
N ARG A 127 11.10 21.18 29.17
CA ARG A 127 9.90 20.48 28.67
C ARG A 127 9.94 19.00 29.01
N VAL A 128 8.78 18.43 29.29
CA VAL A 128 8.66 16.99 29.60
C VAL A 128 8.78 16.16 28.31
N PRO A 129 9.79 15.27 28.16
CA PRO A 129 9.90 14.38 27.02
C PRO A 129 8.83 13.27 27.03
N LEU A 130 8.53 12.71 25.85
CA LEU A 130 7.65 11.55 25.75
C LEU A 130 8.45 10.24 25.81
N PRO A 131 7.97 9.22 26.56
CA PRO A 131 8.63 7.92 26.62
C PRO A 131 8.50 7.17 25.29
N ILE A 132 9.46 6.31 24.99
CA ILE A 132 9.46 5.45 23.81
C ILE A 132 8.78 4.11 24.12
N ASN A 133 7.98 3.61 23.19
CA ASN A 133 7.42 2.27 23.23
C ASN A 133 7.80 1.48 21.98
N THR A 134 8.55 0.38 22.18
CA THR A 134 9.03 -0.50 21.09
C THR A 134 8.17 -1.76 20.90
N ARG A 135 6.97 -1.83 21.50
CA ARG A 135 6.06 -2.99 21.34
C ARG A 135 5.51 -3.09 19.92
N GLY A 136 5.52 -2.00 19.15
CA GLY A 136 5.04 -1.97 17.77
C GLY A 136 3.51 -1.86 17.68
N PHE A 137 2.93 -1.95 16.48
CA PHE A 137 1.54 -1.56 16.20
C PHE A 137 0.63 -2.75 15.95
N SER A 138 -0.41 -2.92 16.76
CA SER A 138 -1.42 -3.96 16.53
C SER A 138 -2.26 -3.64 15.30
N ASP A 139 -2.82 -4.68 14.69
CA ASP A 139 -3.75 -4.48 13.59
C ASP A 139 -5.01 -3.76 14.06
N SER A 140 -5.46 -2.78 13.28
CA SER A 140 -6.57 -1.88 13.60
C SER A 140 -6.40 -1.06 14.90
N GLU A 141 -5.16 -0.89 15.37
CA GLU A 141 -4.85 -0.05 16.52
C GLU A 141 -5.13 1.43 16.22
N LYS A 142 -5.87 2.11 17.10
CA LYS A 142 -6.04 3.56 17.05
C LYS A 142 -4.81 4.24 17.64
N ILE A 143 -4.25 5.17 16.89
CA ILE A 143 -3.08 5.94 17.30
C ILE A 143 -3.40 7.42 17.32
N THR A 144 -2.76 8.13 18.25
CA THR A 144 -2.82 9.60 18.29
C THR A 144 -1.62 10.16 17.56
N ILE A 145 -1.82 11.14 16.70
CA ILE A 145 -0.72 11.84 16.01
C ILE A 145 -0.85 13.33 16.29
N TYR A 146 0.24 13.94 16.76
CA TYR A 146 0.39 15.38 16.79
C TYR A 146 1.25 15.81 15.61
N LYS A 147 0.69 16.66 14.74
CA LYS A 147 1.33 17.06 13.48
C LYS A 147 1.30 18.56 13.30
N ILE A 148 2.34 19.11 12.67
CA ILE A 148 2.38 20.53 12.31
C ILE A 148 1.99 20.66 10.84
N ASP A 149 0.90 21.39 10.60
CA ASP A 149 0.48 21.79 9.25
C ASP A 149 1.14 23.13 8.90
N PRO A 150 2.04 23.17 7.90
CA PRO A 150 2.62 24.43 7.45
C PRO A 150 1.55 25.35 6.87
N ARG A 151 1.72 26.66 7.06
CA ARG A 151 0.86 27.71 6.52
C ARG A 151 1.61 28.62 5.56
N GLU A 152 0.87 29.28 4.68
CA GLU A 152 1.42 30.21 3.67
C GLU A 152 2.11 31.43 4.30
N ASP A 153 1.73 31.82 5.51
CA ASP A 153 2.31 32.93 6.27
C ASP A 153 3.67 32.60 6.90
N GLY A 154 4.23 31.41 6.62
CA GLY A 154 5.49 30.95 7.21
C GLY A 154 5.36 30.56 8.67
N THR A 155 4.16 30.20 9.14
CA THR A 155 3.93 29.61 10.46
C THR A 155 3.49 28.15 10.36
N GLY A 156 3.37 27.48 11.49
CA GLY A 156 2.88 26.11 11.61
C GLY A 156 1.72 26.02 12.60
N LEU A 157 0.71 25.22 12.26
CA LEU A 157 -0.38 24.87 13.17
C LEU A 157 -0.22 23.43 13.65
N LEU A 158 0.06 23.25 14.94
CA LEU A 158 0.06 21.96 15.59
C LEU A 158 -1.39 21.51 15.82
N LYS A 159 -1.73 20.35 15.26
CA LYS A 159 -3.02 19.68 15.39
C LYS A 159 -2.88 18.28 15.95
N LYS A 160 -3.93 17.82 16.61
CA LYS A 160 -4.11 16.44 17.04
C LYS A 160 -5.06 15.73 16.07
N ILE A 161 -4.66 14.56 15.57
CA ILE A 161 -5.53 13.67 14.79
C ILE A 161 -5.49 12.25 15.36
N SER A 162 -6.48 11.44 14.98
CA SER A 162 -6.46 10.00 15.22
C SER A 162 -6.43 9.26 13.89
N CYS A 163 -5.56 8.25 13.80
CA CYS A 163 -5.45 7.37 12.65
C CYS A 163 -5.49 5.91 13.11
N THR A 164 -5.71 4.99 12.17
CA THR A 164 -5.76 3.55 12.46
C THR A 164 -4.61 2.85 11.74
N ALA A 165 -3.81 2.07 12.47
CA ALA A 165 -2.79 1.22 11.87
C ALA A 165 -3.44 -0.01 11.23
N ILE A 166 -3.16 -0.27 9.94
CA ILE A 166 -3.78 -1.35 9.18
C ILE A 166 -2.72 -2.30 8.63
N GLN A 167 -2.70 -3.53 9.12
CA GLN A 167 -1.90 -4.64 8.59
C GLN A 167 -2.60 -5.32 7.40
N ASN A 168 -1.82 -6.08 6.64
CA ASN A 168 -2.28 -6.94 5.54
C ASN A 168 -3.12 -6.18 4.50
N SER A 169 -2.74 -4.94 4.21
CA SER A 169 -3.35 -4.11 3.18
C SER A 169 -2.49 -4.10 1.92
N LEU A 170 -3.09 -3.88 0.76
CA LEU A 170 -2.34 -3.58 -0.45
C LEU A 170 -1.63 -2.23 -0.38
N ALA A 171 -2.04 -1.32 0.52
CA ALA A 171 -1.33 -0.06 0.73
C ALA A 171 0.09 -0.29 1.27
N ASN A 172 0.28 -1.29 2.14
CA ASN A 172 1.58 -1.77 2.61
C ASN A 172 1.57 -3.31 2.81
N PRO A 173 1.94 -4.10 1.79
CA PRO A 173 1.92 -5.55 1.89
C PRO A 173 3.02 -6.11 2.81
N PHE A 174 3.91 -5.27 3.35
CA PHE A 174 4.95 -5.67 4.31
C PHE A 174 4.57 -5.42 5.77
N PHE A 175 3.48 -4.69 6.02
CA PHE A 175 2.95 -4.55 7.37
C PHE A 175 2.07 -5.76 7.72
N VAL A 176 2.72 -6.85 8.09
CA VAL A 176 2.09 -8.17 8.33
C VAL A 176 2.21 -8.62 9.79
N SER A 177 2.92 -7.85 10.61
CA SER A 177 3.14 -8.12 12.04
C SER A 177 3.21 -6.82 12.82
N VAL A 178 3.05 -6.90 14.14
CA VAL A 178 3.18 -5.72 15.02
C VAL A 178 4.56 -5.08 14.99
N LYS A 179 5.55 -5.81 14.51
CA LYS A 179 6.97 -5.44 14.50
C LYS A 179 7.50 -5.11 13.10
N SER A 180 6.64 -5.09 12.07
CA SER A 180 7.05 -4.64 10.73
C SER A 180 7.71 -3.26 10.77
N PRO A 181 8.79 -3.02 10.01
CA PRO A 181 9.62 -1.81 10.13
C PRO A 181 8.92 -0.53 9.67
N VAL A 182 7.96 -0.65 8.74
CA VAL A 182 7.11 0.45 8.29
C VAL A 182 5.66 0.02 8.38
N ILE A 183 4.82 0.90 8.90
CA ILE A 183 3.38 0.70 9.03
C ILE A 183 2.60 1.52 8.00
N SER A 184 1.36 1.13 7.74
CA SER A 184 0.36 1.94 7.02
C SER A 184 -0.75 2.39 7.95
N LEU A 185 -1.21 3.62 7.74
CA LEU A 185 -2.28 4.28 8.47
C LEU A 185 -3.41 4.62 7.51
N VAL A 186 -4.62 4.07 7.74
CA VAL A 186 -5.75 4.23 6.83
C VAL A 186 -7.08 4.41 7.59
N PRO A 187 -7.90 5.42 7.27
CA PRO A 187 -7.50 6.67 6.61
C PRO A 187 -6.64 7.52 7.55
N CYS A 188 -5.70 8.30 7.01
CA CYS A 188 -4.89 9.22 7.80
C CYS A 188 -4.55 10.50 7.01
N PRO A 189 -5.09 11.67 7.39
CA PRO A 189 -4.92 12.94 6.67
C PRO A 189 -3.56 13.58 6.92
N ILE A 190 -2.51 12.97 6.36
CA ILE A 190 -1.15 13.47 6.39
C ILE A 190 -0.90 14.33 5.15
N ILE A 191 -0.22 15.46 5.33
CA ILE A 191 0.21 16.37 4.27
C ILE A 191 1.73 16.60 4.34
N ARG A 192 2.31 17.21 3.31
CA ARG A 192 3.71 17.65 3.34
C ARG A 192 3.95 18.56 4.56
N GLY A 193 4.99 18.27 5.32
CA GLY A 193 5.36 18.96 6.56
C GLY A 193 4.94 18.22 7.85
N ASN A 194 4.02 17.25 7.75
CA ASN A 194 3.70 16.36 8.86
C ASN A 194 4.74 15.23 9.08
N SER A 195 5.76 15.13 8.22
CA SER A 195 6.91 14.25 8.42
C SER A 195 7.53 14.45 9.81
N GLY A 196 7.82 13.36 10.50
CA GLY A 196 8.40 13.33 11.84
C GLY A 196 7.38 13.50 12.96
N SER A 197 6.09 13.59 12.62
CA SER A 197 5.00 13.60 13.62
C SER A 197 5.03 12.29 14.41
N PRO A 198 5.02 12.33 15.75
CA PRO A 198 5.01 11.11 16.54
C PRO A 198 3.66 10.40 16.44
N MET A 199 3.75 9.07 16.38
CA MET A 199 2.62 8.15 16.50
C MET A 199 2.58 7.63 17.93
N LEU A 200 1.55 8.02 18.67
CA LEU A 200 1.43 7.80 20.11
C LEU A 200 0.44 6.69 20.44
N SER A 201 0.76 5.90 21.47
CA SER A 201 -0.17 4.99 22.12
C SER A 201 -1.26 5.74 22.90
N GLU A 202 -2.20 5.00 23.48
CA GLU A 202 -3.20 5.55 24.40
C GLU A 202 -2.56 6.17 25.65
N GLU A 203 -1.44 5.60 26.11
CA GLU A 203 -0.63 6.07 27.24
C GLU A 203 0.36 7.19 26.87
N MET A 204 0.25 7.78 25.68
CA MET A 204 1.12 8.85 25.19
C MET A 204 2.59 8.45 25.01
N GLU A 205 2.86 7.16 24.75
CA GLU A 205 4.20 6.67 24.44
C GLU A 205 4.48 6.74 22.92
N VAL A 206 5.66 7.17 22.51
CA VAL A 206 6.07 7.27 21.10
C VAL A 206 6.38 5.88 20.56
N LYS A 207 5.54 5.41 19.63
CA LYS A 207 5.67 4.11 18.96
C LYS A 207 6.33 4.19 17.59
N GLY A 208 6.43 5.40 17.03
CA GLY A 208 7.01 5.62 15.71
C GLY A 208 6.85 7.05 15.23
N LEU A 209 7.27 7.30 13.99
CA LEU A 209 7.18 8.60 13.33
C LEU A 209 6.49 8.47 11.98
N VAL A 210 5.53 9.35 11.68
CA VAL A 210 4.98 9.51 10.33
C VAL A 210 6.12 9.88 9.40
N ASN A 211 6.25 9.23 8.24
CA ASN A 211 7.33 9.49 7.28
C ASN A 211 6.84 10.08 5.94
N SER A 212 5.73 9.59 5.41
CA SER A 212 5.34 9.85 4.03
C SER A 212 3.85 9.59 3.80
N VAL A 213 3.39 9.95 2.60
CA VAL A 213 2.00 9.78 2.17
C VAL A 213 1.96 9.14 0.79
N GLY A 214 0.87 8.44 0.49
CA GLY A 214 0.61 7.88 -0.84
C GLY A 214 0.36 6.39 -0.79
N THR A 215 0.58 5.68 -1.89
CA THR A 215 0.36 4.23 -1.98
C THR A 215 1.66 3.56 -2.38
N ALA A 216 2.12 2.59 -1.59
CA ALA A 216 3.35 1.89 -1.91
C ALA A 216 3.14 0.83 -3.00
N ALA A 217 1.91 0.35 -3.17
CA ALA A 217 1.60 -0.59 -4.24
C ALA A 217 1.70 0.05 -5.62
N ASP A 218 2.25 -0.75 -6.56
CA ASP A 218 2.19 -0.55 -8.01
C ASP A 218 0.75 -0.72 -8.58
N VAL A 219 -0.21 -0.89 -7.69
CA VAL A 219 -1.63 -1.04 -8.00
C VAL A 219 -2.23 0.36 -8.06
N SER A 220 -2.91 0.68 -9.16
CA SER A 220 -3.50 2.01 -9.36
C SER A 220 -4.72 2.21 -8.45
N LEU A 221 -4.47 2.47 -7.18
CA LEU A 221 -5.49 2.81 -6.17
C LEU A 221 -6.08 4.22 -6.41
N LYS A 222 -5.66 4.92 -7.48
CA LYS A 222 -6.10 6.28 -7.82
C LYS A 222 -7.61 6.41 -8.03
N LYS A 223 -8.33 5.32 -8.29
CA LYS A 223 -9.79 5.30 -8.42
C LYS A 223 -10.54 4.90 -7.14
N ALA A 224 -9.83 4.65 -6.03
CA ALA A 224 -10.44 4.49 -4.72
C ALA A 224 -10.32 5.84 -3.96
N PRO A 225 -11.26 6.79 -4.14
CA PRO A 225 -11.14 8.18 -3.69
C PRO A 225 -11.05 8.36 -2.15
N PHE A 226 -11.11 7.28 -1.38
CA PHE A 226 -11.10 7.30 0.08
C PHE A 226 -9.74 6.96 0.72
N TYR A 227 -8.68 6.75 -0.07
CA TYR A 227 -7.36 6.35 0.42
C TYR A 227 -6.42 7.52 0.70
N GLN A 228 -6.64 8.21 1.81
CA GLN A 228 -5.53 8.95 2.44
C GLN A 228 -4.72 7.96 3.27
N VAL A 229 -3.62 7.49 2.71
CA VAL A 229 -2.70 6.57 3.39
C VAL A 229 -1.48 7.34 3.86
N GLY A 230 -1.23 7.26 5.17
CA GLY A 230 0.05 7.65 5.76
C GLY A 230 0.93 6.44 5.98
N PHE A 231 2.24 6.61 5.84
CA PHE A 231 3.22 5.61 6.28
C PHE A 231 4.00 6.14 7.47
N GLY A 232 4.54 5.23 8.27
CA GLY A 232 5.37 5.60 9.42
C GLY A 232 6.42 4.56 9.77
N SER A 233 7.56 5.05 10.24
CA SER A 233 8.66 4.25 10.78
C SER A 233 8.25 3.67 12.13
N ASN A 234 8.33 2.34 12.27
CA ASN A 234 7.96 1.64 13.51
C ASN A 234 9.15 1.56 14.47
N PHE A 235 8.97 2.04 15.71
CA PHE A 235 10.03 1.96 16.72
C PHE A 235 10.27 0.57 17.27
N ALA A 236 9.42 -0.41 16.93
CA ALA A 236 9.69 -1.82 17.15
C ALA A 236 11.03 -2.31 16.59
N CYS A 237 11.50 -1.68 15.51
CA CYS A 237 12.76 -2.01 14.85
C CYS A 237 13.91 -1.08 15.24
N LEU A 238 13.70 -0.14 16.17
CA LEU A 238 14.80 0.67 16.67
C LEU A 238 15.74 -0.18 17.52
N ASN A 239 17.01 -0.06 17.21
CA ASN A 239 18.10 -0.59 18.01
C ASN A 239 19.06 0.56 18.32
N ILE A 240 18.63 1.49 19.17
CA ILE A 240 19.44 2.65 19.54
C ILE A 240 19.89 2.48 21.00
N PRO A 241 21.22 2.47 21.24
CA PRO A 241 21.75 2.46 22.60
C PRO A 241 21.13 3.57 23.44
N LEU A 242 20.75 3.24 24.69
CA LEU A 242 20.25 4.19 25.70
C LEU A 242 18.81 4.71 25.52
N LEU A 243 18.12 4.42 24.41
CA LEU A 243 16.74 4.87 24.18
C LEU A 243 15.70 3.76 24.30
N ALA A 244 16.03 2.56 23.86
CA ALA A 244 15.31 1.32 24.12
C ALA A 244 16.05 0.20 23.37
N THR A 245 16.33 -0.92 24.04
CA THR A 245 16.81 -2.13 23.38
C THR A 245 15.62 -3.03 23.10
N ALA A 246 15.21 -3.17 21.84
CA ALA A 246 14.56 -4.42 21.45
C ALA A 246 15.57 -5.55 21.75
N PRO A 247 15.20 -6.63 22.44
CA PRO A 247 16.14 -7.62 22.97
C PRO A 247 16.99 -8.34 21.89
N ALA A 248 16.62 -8.22 20.61
CA ALA A 248 17.47 -8.48 19.45
C ALA A 248 16.82 -7.85 18.21
N PRO A 249 17.57 -7.55 17.13
CA PRO A 249 16.97 -7.16 15.87
C PRO A 249 16.10 -8.31 15.36
N LEU A 250 14.79 -8.07 15.22
CA LEU A 250 13.89 -9.04 14.64
C LEU A 250 14.25 -9.23 13.15
N ALA A 251 14.12 -10.46 12.65
CA ALA A 251 14.47 -10.80 11.27
C ALA A 251 13.71 -9.93 10.24
N GLU A 252 12.54 -9.41 10.59
CA GLU A 252 11.76 -8.51 9.73
C GLU A 252 12.31 -7.09 9.64
N CYS A 253 13.06 -6.62 10.64
CA CYS A 253 13.64 -5.28 10.67
C CYS A 253 14.78 -5.10 9.65
N GLY A 254 15.42 -6.20 9.23
CA GLY A 254 16.49 -6.20 8.23
C GLY A 254 16.02 -6.36 6.79
N LYS A 255 14.71 -6.49 6.54
CA LYS A 255 14.19 -6.74 5.19
C LYS A 255 14.30 -5.48 4.34
N SER A 256 15.11 -5.55 3.28
CA SER A 256 15.18 -4.52 2.26
C SER A 256 13.91 -4.53 1.40
N VAL A 257 13.17 -3.43 1.38
CA VAL A 257 12.05 -3.24 0.46
C VAL A 257 12.55 -2.60 -0.83
N VAL A 258 12.30 -3.25 -1.96
CA VAL A 258 12.57 -2.78 -3.34
C VAL A 258 11.29 -2.98 -4.15
N GLN A 259 11.13 -2.29 -5.29
CA GLN A 259 9.88 -2.34 -6.06
C GLN A 259 9.43 -3.76 -6.44
N ASP A 260 10.36 -4.63 -6.86
CA ASP A 260 10.06 -6.04 -7.16
C ASP A 260 9.64 -6.85 -5.93
N SER A 261 10.05 -6.48 -4.72
CA SER A 261 9.56 -7.13 -3.52
C SER A 261 8.14 -6.67 -3.19
N ILE A 262 7.77 -5.41 -3.46
CA ILE A 262 6.41 -4.91 -3.29
C ILE A 262 5.43 -5.69 -4.17
N ARG A 263 5.72 -5.83 -5.47
CA ARG A 263 4.86 -6.60 -6.39
C ARG A 263 4.67 -8.05 -5.93
N ARG A 264 5.74 -8.71 -5.49
CA ARG A 264 5.67 -10.08 -4.96
C ARG A 264 4.88 -10.17 -3.66
N ALA A 265 5.07 -9.23 -2.74
CA ALA A 265 4.33 -9.20 -1.47
C ALA A 265 2.83 -8.94 -1.69
N SER A 266 2.46 -8.06 -2.62
CA SER A 266 1.06 -7.85 -3.03
C SER A 266 0.48 -9.12 -3.66
N ALA A 267 1.20 -9.77 -4.56
CA ALA A 267 0.75 -11.03 -5.17
C ALA A 267 0.58 -12.15 -4.14
N ASP A 268 1.52 -12.28 -3.18
CA ASP A 268 1.42 -13.23 -2.07
C ASP A 268 0.17 -12.93 -1.21
N LEU A 269 -0.07 -11.67 -0.87
CA LEU A 269 -1.25 -11.25 -0.11
C LEU A 269 -2.56 -11.58 -0.86
N ILE A 270 -2.62 -11.33 -2.17
CA ILE A 270 -3.78 -11.69 -3.00
C ILE A 270 -3.95 -13.21 -3.03
N SER A 271 -2.88 -13.97 -3.28
CA SER A 271 -2.93 -15.43 -3.37
C SER A 271 -3.45 -16.09 -2.10
N LYS A 272 -3.08 -15.57 -0.91
CA LYS A 272 -3.62 -16.06 0.38
C LYS A 272 -5.12 -15.95 0.51
N ILE A 273 -5.73 -14.98 -0.18
CA ILE A 273 -7.18 -14.79 -0.21
C ILE A 273 -7.82 -15.61 -1.33
N THR A 274 -7.21 -15.62 -2.52
CA THR A 274 -7.78 -16.25 -3.70
C THR A 274 -7.63 -17.77 -3.71
N ASP A 275 -6.50 -18.32 -3.24
CA ASP A 275 -6.20 -19.75 -3.35
C ASP A 275 -7.18 -20.65 -2.58
N PRO A 276 -7.59 -20.32 -1.33
CA PRO A 276 -8.61 -21.10 -0.64
C PRO A 276 -9.96 -21.08 -1.36
N LEU A 277 -10.35 -19.94 -1.94
CA LEU A 277 -11.57 -19.78 -2.72
C LEU A 277 -11.50 -20.62 -4.00
N MET A 278 -10.38 -20.55 -4.73
CA MET A 278 -10.13 -21.36 -5.93
C MET A 278 -10.05 -22.86 -5.64
N LYS A 279 -9.59 -23.26 -4.45
CA LYS A 279 -9.61 -24.67 -4.04
C LYS A 279 -11.03 -25.16 -3.76
N SER A 280 -11.85 -24.35 -3.08
CA SER A 280 -13.28 -24.64 -2.90
C SER A 280 -13.97 -24.77 -4.26
N TYR A 281 -13.60 -23.87 -5.17
CA TYR A 281 -14.14 -23.76 -6.51
C TYR A 281 -14.00 -25.03 -7.36
N ASN A 282 -12.81 -25.64 -7.37
CA ASN A 282 -12.53 -26.82 -8.19
C ASN A 282 -13.48 -27.99 -7.95
N LYS A 283 -14.05 -28.13 -6.75
CA LYS A 283 -15.02 -29.17 -6.46
C LYS A 283 -16.34 -28.92 -7.18
N ASP A 284 -16.87 -27.70 -7.06
CA ASP A 284 -18.17 -27.33 -7.62
C ASP A 284 -18.14 -27.29 -9.15
N VAL A 285 -17.01 -26.87 -9.74
CA VAL A 285 -16.76 -26.95 -11.18
C VAL A 285 -16.91 -28.36 -11.71
N ASN A 286 -16.28 -29.33 -11.06
CA ASN A 286 -16.30 -30.70 -11.52
C ASN A 286 -17.70 -31.31 -11.44
N VAL A 287 -18.48 -30.93 -10.41
CA VAL A 287 -19.89 -31.32 -10.29
C VAL A 287 -20.70 -30.74 -11.44
N GLU A 288 -20.54 -29.45 -11.74
CA GLU A 288 -21.30 -28.81 -12.81
C GLU A 288 -20.86 -29.28 -14.20
N LEU A 289 -19.57 -29.55 -14.41
CA LEU A 289 -19.06 -30.16 -15.64
C LEU A 289 -19.71 -31.53 -15.90
N ALA A 290 -19.80 -32.37 -14.86
CA ALA A 290 -20.47 -33.67 -14.95
C ALA A 290 -21.96 -33.50 -15.32
N LYS A 291 -22.63 -32.52 -14.73
CA LYS A 291 -24.02 -32.18 -15.05
C LYS A 291 -24.19 -31.70 -16.51
N ILE A 292 -23.25 -30.93 -17.05
CA ILE A 292 -23.26 -30.53 -18.48
C ILE A 292 -23.06 -31.75 -19.39
N HIS A 293 -22.13 -32.64 -19.05
CA HIS A 293 -21.94 -33.90 -19.76
C HIS A 293 -23.21 -34.76 -19.74
N GLU A 294 -23.92 -34.83 -18.61
CA GLU A 294 -25.20 -35.54 -18.49
C GLU A 294 -26.30 -34.90 -19.37
N GLN A 295 -26.46 -33.57 -19.33
CA GLN A 295 -27.43 -32.84 -20.15
C GLN A 295 -27.21 -33.03 -21.66
N THR A 296 -25.94 -33.15 -22.07
CA THR A 296 -25.56 -33.45 -23.47
C THR A 296 -25.47 -34.95 -23.77
N ARG A 297 -25.88 -35.81 -22.83
CA ARG A 297 -25.82 -37.28 -22.94
C ARG A 297 -24.44 -37.80 -23.33
N SER A 298 -23.41 -37.07 -22.92
CA SER A 298 -22.00 -37.31 -23.23
C SER A 298 -21.70 -37.37 -24.73
N ILE A 299 -22.54 -36.77 -25.59
CA ILE A 299 -22.31 -36.67 -27.04
C ILE A 299 -21.23 -35.63 -27.33
N VAL A 300 -21.21 -34.55 -26.55
CA VAL A 300 -20.18 -33.52 -26.60
C VAL A 300 -19.35 -33.62 -25.34
N LEU A 301 -18.03 -33.68 -25.50
CA LEU A 301 -17.10 -33.49 -24.40
C LEU A 301 -16.99 -31.99 -24.13
N TRP A 302 -17.13 -31.64 -22.86
CA TRP A 302 -16.93 -30.28 -22.37
C TRP A 302 -15.67 -30.24 -21.54
N ASP A 303 -15.02 -29.07 -21.53
CA ASP A 303 -13.85 -28.80 -20.72
C ASP A 303 -14.03 -27.47 -19.98
N VAL A 304 -13.27 -27.32 -18.91
CA VAL A 304 -13.23 -26.11 -18.09
C VAL A 304 -12.44 -25.06 -18.85
N ASP A 305 -13.06 -23.90 -19.10
CA ASP A 305 -12.38 -22.73 -19.67
C ASP A 305 -12.14 -21.72 -18.55
N GLN A 306 -10.95 -21.80 -17.95
CA GLN A 306 -10.51 -20.86 -16.93
C GLN A 306 -9.65 -19.74 -17.54
N LYS A 307 -10.03 -18.50 -17.28
CA LYS A 307 -9.30 -17.29 -17.62
C LYS A 307 -8.84 -16.61 -16.35
N GLN A 308 -7.57 -16.27 -16.27
CA GLN A 308 -7.00 -15.49 -15.17
C GLN A 308 -6.76 -14.06 -15.63
N HIS A 309 -7.12 -13.11 -14.79
CA HIS A 309 -6.96 -11.68 -15.03
C HIS A 309 -6.02 -11.11 -13.97
N PRO A 310 -5.00 -10.32 -14.34
CA PRO A 310 -4.14 -9.67 -13.37
C PRO A 310 -4.96 -8.64 -12.58
N PHE A 311 -4.81 -8.62 -11.26
CA PHE A 311 -5.42 -7.59 -10.43
C PHE A 311 -4.69 -6.26 -10.64
N ASP A 312 -5.36 -5.29 -11.26
CA ASP A 312 -4.83 -3.95 -11.54
C ASP A 312 -5.28 -2.89 -10.53
N GLY A 313 -6.06 -3.30 -9.50
CA GLY A 313 -6.63 -2.41 -8.49
C GLY A 313 -8.01 -1.86 -8.83
N MET A 314 -8.47 -2.05 -10.06
CA MET A 314 -9.78 -1.58 -10.54
C MET A 314 -10.68 -2.75 -10.90
N GLN A 315 -10.14 -3.80 -11.51
CA GLN A 315 -10.89 -5.00 -11.86
C GLN A 315 -11.16 -5.81 -10.61
N SER A 316 -12.44 -6.08 -10.35
CA SER A 316 -12.83 -7.03 -9.33
C SER A 316 -12.55 -8.44 -9.80
N THR A 317 -12.91 -8.81 -11.02
CA THR A 317 -12.71 -10.18 -11.51
C THR A 317 -11.24 -10.53 -11.76
N VAL A 318 -10.71 -11.48 -10.98
CA VAL A 318 -9.33 -12.01 -11.11
C VAL A 318 -9.29 -13.42 -11.73
N SER A 319 -10.40 -14.14 -11.70
CA SER A 319 -10.55 -15.40 -12.42
C SER A 319 -11.99 -15.54 -12.91
N GLU A 320 -12.15 -15.97 -14.15
CA GLU A 320 -13.43 -16.39 -14.72
C GLU A 320 -13.32 -17.85 -15.09
N VAL A 321 -14.34 -18.62 -14.76
CA VAL A 321 -14.41 -20.00 -15.18
C VAL A 321 -15.77 -20.28 -15.79
N SER A 322 -15.67 -20.76 -17.02
CA SER A 322 -16.78 -21.11 -17.88
C SER A 322 -16.56 -22.50 -18.44
N PHE A 323 -17.46 -22.94 -19.31
CA PHE A 323 -17.37 -24.24 -19.95
C PHE A 323 -17.41 -24.07 -21.46
N LYS A 324 -16.53 -24.80 -22.15
CA LYS A 324 -16.52 -24.83 -23.61
C LYS A 324 -16.63 -26.26 -24.13
N PRO A 325 -17.39 -26.48 -25.21
CA PRO A 325 -17.37 -27.76 -25.88
C PRO A 325 -16.03 -27.95 -26.60
N THR A 326 -15.45 -29.15 -26.52
CA THR A 326 -14.14 -29.45 -27.11
C THR A 326 -14.25 -30.36 -28.31
N CYS A 327 -14.98 -31.48 -28.20
CA CYS A 327 -15.11 -32.44 -29.27
C CYS A 327 -16.37 -33.31 -29.14
N ILE A 328 -16.68 -34.04 -30.20
CA ILE A 328 -17.80 -34.99 -30.26
C ILE A 328 -17.32 -36.35 -29.79
N ASN A 329 -17.85 -36.82 -28.66
CA ASN A 329 -17.41 -38.01 -27.93
C ASN A 329 -18.12 -39.31 -28.36
N ILE A 330 -18.84 -39.28 -29.49
CA ILE A 330 -19.36 -40.46 -30.16
C ILE A 330 -18.54 -40.73 -31.42
N LYS A 331 -18.15 -41.99 -31.65
CA LYS A 331 -17.42 -42.39 -32.87
C LYS A 331 -18.18 -41.96 -34.12
N LYS A 332 -17.47 -41.45 -35.13
CA LYS A 332 -18.06 -40.96 -36.39
C LYS A 332 -18.94 -42.02 -37.04
N ALA A 333 -18.48 -43.27 -37.09
CA ALA A 333 -19.23 -44.39 -37.64
C ALA A 333 -20.54 -44.68 -36.89
N ALA A 334 -20.52 -44.61 -35.55
CA ALA A 334 -21.72 -44.85 -34.73
C ALA A 334 -22.75 -43.73 -34.89
N LEU A 335 -22.30 -42.49 -35.05
CA LEU A 335 -23.16 -41.34 -35.28
C LEU A 335 -23.78 -41.37 -36.70
N LEU A 336 -23.00 -41.73 -37.73
CA LEU A 336 -23.47 -41.96 -39.10
C LEU A 336 -24.51 -43.08 -39.18
N GLY A 337 -24.29 -44.19 -38.46
CA GLY A 337 -25.25 -45.30 -38.39
C GLY A 337 -26.62 -44.91 -37.81
N LYS A 338 -26.67 -43.84 -37.01
CA LYS A 338 -27.93 -43.30 -36.45
C LYS A 338 -28.59 -42.26 -37.36
N GLN A 339 -27.93 -41.79 -38.41
CA GLN A 339 -28.43 -40.71 -39.28
C GLN A 339 -29.80 -41.04 -39.91
N GLY A 340 -30.07 -42.30 -40.25
CA GLY A 340 -31.38 -42.71 -40.79
C GLY A 340 -32.52 -42.69 -39.75
N SER A 341 -32.19 -42.79 -38.47
CA SER A 341 -33.16 -42.73 -37.35
C SER A 341 -33.34 -41.31 -36.79
N LEU A 342 -32.34 -40.46 -36.99
CA LEU A 342 -32.38 -39.04 -36.65
C LEU A 342 -33.05 -38.33 -37.84
N GLN A 343 -34.37 -38.12 -37.74
CA GLN A 343 -35.15 -37.29 -38.67
C GLN A 343 -34.38 -35.98 -39.00
N PRO A 344 -34.60 -35.33 -40.17
CA PRO A 344 -33.89 -34.10 -40.59
C PRO A 344 -34.09 -32.88 -39.67
N LYS A 345 -34.75 -33.06 -38.52
CA LYS A 345 -34.96 -32.04 -37.50
C LYS A 345 -33.65 -31.80 -36.75
N GLN A 346 -33.35 -30.52 -36.53
CA GLN A 346 -32.26 -30.11 -35.65
C GLN A 346 -32.40 -30.78 -34.28
N ILE A 347 -31.31 -31.32 -33.76
CA ILE A 347 -31.24 -31.77 -32.37
C ILE A 347 -30.83 -30.57 -31.53
N ASN A 348 -31.64 -30.23 -30.53
CA ASN A 348 -31.37 -29.18 -29.58
C ASN A 348 -31.18 -29.79 -28.18
N TYR A 349 -30.11 -29.40 -27.49
CA TYR A 349 -29.93 -29.64 -26.06
C TYR A 349 -30.04 -28.29 -25.34
N ASP A 350 -31.05 -28.14 -24.50
CA ASP A 350 -31.17 -26.99 -23.62
C ASP A 350 -30.26 -27.23 -22.40
N LEU A 351 -29.28 -26.35 -22.25
CA LEU A 351 -28.28 -26.43 -21.21
C LEU A 351 -28.56 -25.40 -20.13
N SER A 352 -28.50 -25.83 -18.87
CA SER A 352 -28.53 -24.93 -17.74
C SER A 352 -27.43 -25.30 -16.76
N TYR A 353 -26.49 -24.38 -16.61
CA TYR A 353 -25.34 -24.57 -15.74
C TYR A 353 -24.94 -23.28 -15.02
N LEU A 354 -23.99 -23.38 -14.09
CA LEU A 354 -23.40 -22.23 -13.40
C LEU A 354 -22.06 -21.90 -14.04
N GLU A 355 -21.79 -20.63 -14.26
CA GLU A 355 -20.44 -20.09 -14.45
C GLU A 355 -20.04 -19.33 -13.20
N TRP A 356 -18.74 -19.10 -13.01
CA TRP A 356 -18.28 -18.40 -11.83
C TRP A 356 -17.20 -17.39 -12.15
N SER A 357 -17.24 -16.29 -11.41
CA SER A 357 -16.15 -15.34 -11.30
C SER A 357 -15.63 -15.31 -9.86
N LEU A 358 -14.31 -15.28 -9.72
CA LEU A 358 -13.67 -14.85 -8.48
C LEU A 358 -13.42 -13.36 -8.60
N GLU A 359 -14.13 -12.61 -7.78
CA GLU A 359 -13.97 -11.17 -7.66
C GLU A 359 -13.11 -10.82 -6.43
N LEU A 360 -12.30 -9.78 -6.54
CA LEU A 360 -11.44 -9.24 -5.52
C LEU A 360 -11.80 -7.78 -5.30
N HIS A 361 -12.27 -7.49 -4.10
CA HIS A 361 -12.62 -6.14 -3.67
C HIS A 361 -11.61 -5.67 -2.62
N LEU A 362 -11.50 -4.37 -2.42
CA LEU A 362 -10.79 -3.79 -1.28
C LEU A 362 -11.82 -3.27 -0.29
N ASP A 363 -11.63 -3.54 1.00
CA ASP A 363 -12.42 -2.84 2.03
C ASP A 363 -11.91 -1.40 2.22
N ASP A 364 -12.55 -0.66 3.12
CA ASP A 364 -12.20 0.75 3.38
C ASP A 364 -10.77 0.95 3.92
N SER A 365 -10.08 -0.14 4.30
CA SER A 365 -8.73 -0.13 4.87
C SER A 365 -7.64 -0.60 3.90
N GLY A 366 -7.99 -1.12 2.73
CA GLY A 366 -7.02 -1.60 1.73
C GLY A 366 -6.82 -3.08 1.75
N ARG A 367 -7.60 -3.82 2.53
CA ARG A 367 -7.44 -5.27 2.63
C ARG A 367 -8.20 -5.92 1.47
N PRO A 368 -7.55 -6.83 0.72
CA PRO A 368 -8.21 -7.59 -0.31
C PRO A 368 -9.25 -8.54 0.32
N ARG A 369 -10.42 -8.60 -0.28
CA ARG A 369 -11.51 -9.54 0.01
C ARG A 369 -11.89 -10.24 -1.27
N GLY A 370 -11.81 -11.57 -1.27
CA GLY A 370 -12.26 -12.38 -2.38
C GLY A 370 -13.73 -12.74 -2.20
N GLU A 371 -14.51 -12.64 -3.27
CA GLU A 371 -15.89 -13.09 -3.35
C GLU A 371 -16.06 -14.00 -4.56
N LEU A 372 -16.73 -15.13 -4.36
CA LEU A 372 -17.10 -16.02 -5.44
C LEU A 372 -18.51 -15.68 -5.89
N ILE A 373 -18.65 -15.29 -7.14
CA ILE A 373 -19.94 -14.97 -7.75
C ILE A 373 -20.28 -16.08 -8.74
N SER A 374 -21.40 -16.75 -8.51
CA SER A 374 -21.95 -17.71 -9.46
C SER A 374 -23.04 -17.07 -10.30
N LYS A 375 -23.00 -17.31 -11.61
CA LYS A 375 -24.03 -16.86 -12.56
C LYS A 375 -24.66 -18.08 -13.22
N LYS A 376 -25.99 -18.17 -13.14
CA LYS A 376 -26.73 -19.16 -13.92
C LYS A 376 -26.69 -18.79 -15.39
N VAL A 377 -26.26 -19.72 -16.22
CA VAL A 377 -26.21 -19.61 -17.67
C VAL A 377 -27.21 -20.59 -18.26
N SER A 378 -28.02 -20.08 -19.17
CA SER A 378 -28.85 -20.88 -20.06
C SER A 378 -28.23 -20.82 -21.44
N SER A 379 -27.95 -21.98 -22.02
CA SER A 379 -27.41 -22.10 -23.37
C SER A 379 -28.23 -23.14 -24.14
N SER A 380 -28.13 -23.13 -25.46
CA SER A 380 -28.61 -24.21 -26.30
C SER A 380 -27.46 -24.73 -27.12
N LEU A 381 -27.41 -26.05 -27.31
CA LEU A 381 -26.49 -26.72 -28.19
C LEU A 381 -27.31 -27.34 -29.32
N THR A 382 -27.24 -26.74 -30.50
CA THR A 382 -27.99 -27.22 -31.68
C THR A 382 -27.05 -27.85 -32.70
N PHE A 383 -27.40 -29.02 -33.23
CA PHE A 383 -26.72 -29.60 -34.38
C PHE A 383 -27.70 -30.19 -35.40
N SER A 384 -27.33 -30.14 -36.68
CA SER A 384 -28.10 -30.77 -37.76
C SER A 384 -27.48 -32.11 -38.12
N PRO A 385 -28.23 -33.23 -38.06
CA PRO A 385 -27.75 -34.52 -38.53
C PRO A 385 -27.33 -34.52 -40.01
N SER A 386 -27.90 -33.62 -40.84
CA SER A 386 -27.49 -33.49 -42.25
C SER A 386 -26.04 -33.04 -42.43
N SER A 387 -25.48 -32.33 -41.45
CA SER A 387 -24.07 -31.92 -41.44
C SER A 387 -23.09 -33.10 -41.33
N LEU A 388 -23.57 -34.29 -40.93
CA LEU A 388 -22.78 -35.52 -40.88
C LEU A 388 -22.59 -36.14 -42.26
N ALA A 389 -23.56 -35.95 -43.17
CA ALA A 389 -23.58 -36.58 -44.49
C ALA A 389 -22.45 -36.10 -45.40
N SER A 390 -21.93 -34.90 -45.17
CA SER A 390 -20.90 -34.27 -45.99
C SER A 390 -19.49 -34.81 -45.73
N GLY A 391 -19.31 -35.73 -44.78
CA GLY A 391 -18.00 -36.27 -44.40
C GLY A 391 -17.10 -35.27 -43.67
N ALA A 392 -17.62 -34.09 -43.31
CA ALA A 392 -16.85 -33.01 -42.70
C ALA A 392 -16.04 -33.47 -41.48
N ALA A 393 -14.81 -32.96 -41.36
CA ALA A 393 -13.93 -33.23 -40.23
C ALA A 393 -14.35 -32.49 -38.95
N LYS A 394 -15.20 -31.46 -39.08
CA LYS A 394 -15.78 -30.70 -37.98
C LYS A 394 -17.26 -30.48 -38.22
N ILE A 395 -18.04 -30.46 -37.15
CA ILE A 395 -19.48 -30.24 -37.19
C ILE A 395 -19.77 -28.88 -36.57
N ALA A 396 -20.65 -28.11 -37.22
CA ALA A 396 -21.13 -26.85 -36.69
C ALA A 396 -22.15 -27.10 -35.57
N PHE A 397 -21.88 -26.48 -34.43
CA PHE A 397 -22.79 -26.32 -33.32
C PHE A 397 -23.02 -24.84 -33.09
N THR A 398 -24.18 -24.50 -32.54
CA THR A 398 -24.41 -23.17 -31.98
C THR A 398 -24.46 -23.30 -30.47
N VAL A 399 -23.68 -22.51 -29.73
CA VAL A 399 -23.65 -22.44 -28.26
C VAL A 399 -23.88 -21.00 -27.85
N SER A 400 -24.97 -20.74 -27.11
CA SER A 400 -25.36 -19.39 -26.69
C SER A 400 -25.42 -18.39 -27.87
N GLY A 401 -25.85 -18.84 -29.05
CA GLY A 401 -25.91 -18.03 -30.27
C GLY A 401 -24.59 -17.93 -31.05
N ASN A 402 -23.47 -18.45 -30.53
CA ASN A 402 -22.18 -18.46 -31.22
C ASN A 402 -21.96 -19.77 -31.97
N ASN A 403 -21.55 -19.70 -33.25
CA ASN A 403 -21.22 -20.89 -34.02
C ASN A 403 -19.82 -21.40 -33.65
N VAL A 404 -19.73 -22.66 -33.26
CA VAL A 404 -18.48 -23.37 -32.94
C VAL A 404 -18.35 -24.61 -33.82
N LEU A 405 -17.15 -24.88 -34.31
CA LEU A 405 -16.85 -26.05 -35.14
C LEU A 405 -16.14 -27.09 -34.28
N LEU A 406 -16.81 -28.19 -33.96
CA LEU A 406 -16.27 -29.24 -33.11
C LEU A 406 -15.75 -30.42 -33.94
N PRO A 407 -14.51 -30.88 -33.73
CA PRO A 407 -14.03 -32.14 -34.29
C PRO A 407 -14.62 -33.34 -33.55
N PHE A 408 -14.48 -34.53 -34.13
CA PHE A 408 -14.67 -35.77 -33.36
C PHE A 408 -13.49 -35.98 -32.41
N CYS A 409 -13.75 -36.51 -31.22
CA CYS A 409 -12.69 -36.74 -30.24
C CYS A 409 -11.63 -37.76 -30.73
N GLU A 410 -12.00 -38.66 -31.65
CA GLU A 410 -11.06 -39.60 -32.30
C GLU A 410 -10.10 -38.92 -33.30
N ASP A 411 -10.45 -37.73 -33.78
CA ASP A 411 -9.64 -36.93 -34.71
C ASP A 411 -8.74 -35.93 -33.97
N VAL A 412 -8.92 -35.74 -32.66
CA VAL A 412 -8.08 -34.87 -31.85
C VAL A 412 -6.80 -35.61 -31.47
N VAL A 413 -5.68 -35.24 -32.11
CA VAL A 413 -4.36 -35.76 -31.74
C VAL A 413 -4.08 -35.37 -30.30
N LYS A 414 -4.02 -36.37 -29.41
CA LYS A 414 -3.62 -36.12 -28.01
C LYS A 414 -2.19 -35.59 -28.03
N PRO A 415 -1.90 -34.42 -27.41
CA PRO A 415 -0.53 -34.00 -27.21
C PRO A 415 0.20 -35.11 -26.44
N LYS A 416 1.36 -35.51 -26.95
CA LYS A 416 2.19 -36.56 -26.35
C LYS A 416 2.74 -36.14 -25.00
#